data_AF-X1GF31-F1
#
_entry.id   AF-X1GF31-F1
#
_cell.length_a   1.000
_cell.length_b   1.000
_cell.length_c   1.000
_cell.angle_alpha   90.00
_cell.angle_beta   90.00
_cell.angle_gamma   90.00
#
_symmetry.space_group_name_H-M   'P 1'
#
loop_
_entity.id
_entity.type
_entity.pdbx_description
1 polymer ?
#
loop_
_entity_poly.entity_id
_entity_poly.type
_entity_poly.pdbx_seq_one_letter_code
_entity_poly.pdbx_strand_id
1 'polypeptide(L)' 'YRAIHRHLFQDIYSWAGRYRTVRTAKGGNWFCFPEHIDHQMTVLFRKLDAAPFKPGADFGAFAAAAAEFMGDLN' A
#
# COMPACT_ATOMS: atom_id res chain seq x y z
N TYR A 1 4.17 2.82 -4.47
CA TYR A 1 2.73 3.04 -4.74
C TYR A 1 2.46 4.24 -5.67
N ARG A 2 2.71 5.50 -5.25
CA ARG A 2 2.28 6.71 -5.99
C ARG A 2 2.75 6.78 -7.45
N ALA A 3 3.99 6.39 -7.73
CA ALA A 3 4.52 6.35 -9.10
C ALA A 3 3.79 5.33 -9.98
N ILE A 4 3.47 4.14 -9.44
CA ILE A 4 2.69 3.11 -10.14
C ILE A 4 1.28 3.62 -10.42
N HIS A 5 0.60 4.19 -9.42
CA HIS A 5 -0.72 4.78 -9.62
C HIS A 5 -0.69 5.90 -10.67
N ARG A 6 0.34 6.75 -10.68
CA ARG A 6 0.49 7.77 -11.73
C ARG A 6 0.62 7.11 -13.10
N HIS A 7 1.54 6.17 -13.25
CA HIS A 7 1.78 5.50 -14.53
C HIS A 7 0.52 4.84 -15.10
N LEU A 8 -0.29 4.20 -14.26
CA LEU A 8 -1.51 3.53 -14.69
C LEU A 8 -2.65 4.49 -15.07
N PHE A 9 -2.71 5.69 -14.47
CA PHE A 9 -3.92 6.52 -14.51
C PHE A 9 -3.71 7.96 -14.95
N GLN A 10 -2.49 8.37 -15.29
CA GLN A 10 -2.16 9.75 -15.65
C GLN A 10 -2.92 10.30 -16.84
N ASP A 11 -3.33 9.44 -17.77
CA ASP A 11 -4.05 9.85 -18.99
C ASP A 11 -5.57 9.99 -18.78
N ILE A 12 -6.07 9.54 -17.63
CA ILE A 12 -7.51 9.55 -17.29
C ILE A 12 -7.81 10.54 -16.16
N TYR A 13 -6.93 10.61 -15.14
CA TYR A 13 -7.18 11.38 -13.93
C TYR A 13 -6.06 12.37 -13.64
N SER A 14 -6.43 13.65 -13.50
CA SER A 14 -5.51 14.73 -13.12
C SER A 14 -4.86 14.53 -11.75
N TRP A 15 -5.47 13.73 -10.89
CA TRP A 15 -4.99 13.41 -9.54
C TRP A 15 -4.15 12.13 -9.48
N ALA A 16 -3.80 11.50 -10.61
CA ALA A 16 -3.02 10.26 -10.63
C ALA A 16 -1.70 10.40 -9.83
N GLY A 17 -1.48 9.48 -8.89
CA GLY A 17 -0.34 9.48 -7.98
C GLY A 17 -0.50 10.35 -6.72
N ARG A 18 -1.69 10.90 -6.47
CA ARG A 18 -2.05 11.57 -5.21
C ARG A 18 -2.84 10.64 -4.30
N TYR A 19 -2.74 10.83 -2.99
CA TYR A 19 -3.63 10.16 -2.05
C TYR A 19 -5.04 10.71 -2.18
N ARG A 20 -6.03 9.90 -1.80
CA ARG A 20 -7.42 10.35 -1.71
C ARG A 20 -7.59 11.34 -0.58
N THR A 21 -8.52 12.27 -0.78
CA THR A 21 -8.88 13.32 0.19
C THR A 21 -10.24 13.08 0.86
N VAL A 22 -10.96 12.04 0.43
CA VAL A 22 -12.26 11.67 0.97
C VAL A 22 -12.16 10.34 1.71
N ARG A 23 -12.99 10.17 2.74
CA ARG A 23 -13.12 8.91 3.47
C ARG A 23 -13.90 7.92 2.61
N THR A 24 -13.50 6.65 2.66
CA THR A 24 -14.13 5.57 1.90
C THR A 24 -14.36 4.38 2.81
N ALA A 25 -15.41 3.61 2.53
CA ALA A 25 -15.73 2.37 3.21
C ALA A 25 -16.19 1.32 2.20
N LYS A 26 -16.01 0.04 2.54
CA LYS A 26 -16.52 -1.10 1.77
C LYS A 26 -17.27 -2.04 2.70
N GLY A 27 -18.56 -2.27 2.43
CA GLY A 27 -19.40 -3.13 3.27
C GLY A 27 -19.48 -2.66 4.73
N GLY A 28 -19.49 -1.34 4.97
CA GLY A 28 -19.49 -0.75 6.31
C GLY A 28 -18.13 -0.67 7.00
N ASN A 29 -17.08 -1.30 6.46
CA ASN A 29 -15.73 -1.21 6.99
C ASN A 29 -14.99 0.00 6.42
N TRP A 30 -14.49 0.87 7.30
CA TRP A 30 -13.72 2.05 6.92
C TRP A 30 -12.28 1.70 6.54
N PHE A 31 -11.79 2.29 5.46
CA PHE A 31 -10.36 2.30 5.14
C PHE A 31 -9.63 3.38 5.96
N CYS A 32 -8.29 3.34 5.98
CA CYS A 32 -7.43 4.35 6.63
C CYS A 32 -7.87 5.79 6.31
N PHE A 33 -8.09 6.65 7.29
CA PHE A 33 -8.57 8.00 7.00
C PHE A 33 -7.53 8.84 6.24
N PRO A 34 -7.95 9.71 5.29
CA PRO A 34 -7.03 10.50 4.44
C PRO A 34 -5.89 11.19 5.18
N GLU A 35 -6.20 11.73 6.36
CA GLU A 35 -5.32 12.48 7.24
C GLU A 35 -4.17 11.62 7.80
N HIS A 36 -4.26 10.29 7.68
CA HIS A 36 -3.28 9.33 8.17
C HIS A 36 -2.58 8.53 7.07
N ILE A 37 -3.07 8.60 5.82
CA ILE A 37 -2.57 7.74 4.73
C ILE A 37 -1.06 7.92 4.53
N ASP A 38 -0.55 9.16 4.47
CA ASP A 38 0.87 9.37 4.18
C ASP A 38 1.80 8.77 5.26
N HIS A 39 1.43 8.95 6.53
CA HIS A 39 2.16 8.38 7.64
C HIS A 39 2.07 6.84 7.65
N GLN A 40 0.88 6.28 7.48
CA GLN A 40 0.68 4.82 7.46
C GLN A 40 1.37 4.15 6.27
N MET A 41 1.38 4.80 5.10
CA MET A 41 2.14 4.33 3.94
C MET A 41 3.65 4.31 4.22
N THR A 42 4.17 5.33 4.91
CA THR A 42 5.59 5.34 5.33
C THR A 42 5.91 4.18 6.26
N VAL A 43 5.05 3.91 7.25
CA VAL A 43 5.21 2.79 8.20
C VAL A 43 5.12 1.44 7.47
N LEU A 44 4.11 1.26 6.62
CA LEU A 44 3.88 0.01 5.90
C LEU A 44 5.02 -0.31 4.94
N PHE A 45 5.47 0.65 4.12
CA PHE A 45 6.52 0.40 3.13
C PHE A 45 7.89 0.12 3.76
N ARG A 46 8.15 0.55 5.01
CA ARG A 46 9.33 0.12 5.77
C ARG A 46 9.35 -1.37 6.05
N LYS A 47 8.19 -2.05 6.09
CA LYS A 47 8.15 -3.52 6.26
C LYS A 47 8.86 -4.26 5.12
N LEU A 48 8.95 -3.66 3.92
CA LEU A 48 9.68 -4.24 2.78
C LEU A 48 11.19 -4.31 3.00
N ASP A 49 11.72 -3.64 4.04
CA ASP A 49 13.12 -3.76 4.42
C ASP A 49 13.43 -5.02 5.23
N ALA A 50 12.41 -5.76 5.68
CA ALA A 50 12.58 -6.97 6.46
C ALA A 50 13.24 -8.10 5.67
N ALA A 51 13.90 -9.01 6.40
CA ALA A 51 14.59 -10.17 5.84
C ALA A 51 13.74 -11.02 4.87
N PRO A 52 12.43 -11.27 5.11
CA PRO A 52 11.61 -12.06 4.18
C PRO A 52 11.48 -11.48 2.76
N PHE A 53 11.76 -10.19 2.55
CA PHE A 53 11.68 -9.54 1.24
C PHE A 53 13.03 -9.45 0.51
N LYS A 54 14.10 -10.02 1.08
CA LYS A 54 15.43 -9.98 0.48
C LYS A 54 15.65 -11.21 -0.42
N PRO A 55 16.48 -11.10 -1.47
CA PRO A 55 16.83 -12.24 -2.32
C PRO A 55 17.37 -13.41 -1.50
N GLY A 56 16.92 -14.62 -1.81
CA GLY A 56 17.31 -15.83 -1.09
C GLY A 56 16.56 -16.09 0.22
N ALA A 57 15.55 -15.28 0.55
CA ALA A 57 14.64 -15.58 1.66
C ALA A 57 13.87 -16.89 1.42
N ASP A 58 13.52 -17.57 2.52
CA ASP A 58 12.65 -18.73 2.48
C ASP A 58 11.27 -18.36 1.89
N PHE A 59 10.73 -19.26 1.05
CA PHE A 59 9.47 -19.02 0.37
C PHE A 59 8.29 -18.88 1.34
N GLY A 60 8.24 -19.70 2.39
CA GLY A 60 7.17 -19.64 3.38
C GLY A 60 7.20 -18.33 4.17
N ALA A 61 8.39 -17.91 4.57
CA ALA A 61 8.60 -16.62 5.22
C ALA A 61 8.21 -15.44 4.32
N PHE A 62 8.62 -15.47 3.05
CA PHE A 62 8.22 -14.45 2.06
C PHE A 62 6.70 -14.42 1.87
N ALA A 63 6.07 -15.58 1.67
CA ALA A 63 4.63 -15.67 1.41
C ALA A 63 3.81 -15.12 2.59
N ALA A 64 4.19 -15.45 3.82
CA ALA A 64 3.54 -14.93 5.02
C ALA A 64 3.69 -13.40 5.14
N ALA A 65 4.90 -12.87 4.99
CA ALA A 65 5.16 -11.44 5.06
C ALA A 65 4.48 -10.66 3.94
N ALA A 66 4.45 -11.20 2.72
CA ALA A 66 3.78 -10.60 1.58
C ALA A 66 2.25 -10.58 1.77
N ALA A 67 1.66 -11.65 2.33
CA ALA A 67 0.24 -11.70 2.63
C ALA A 67 -0.16 -10.64 3.67
N GLU A 68 0.62 -10.48 4.75
CA GLU A 68 0.41 -9.42 5.74
C GLU A 68 0.53 -8.03 5.10
N PHE A 69 1.62 -7.78 4.37
CA PHE A 69 1.86 -6.49 3.71
C PHE A 69 0.72 -6.13 2.74
N MET A 70 0.26 -7.08 1.93
CA MET A 70 -0.84 -6.87 1.00
C MET A 70 -2.18 -6.68 1.71
N GLY A 71 -2.39 -7.36 2.85
CA GLY A 71 -3.55 -7.16 3.71
C GLY A 71 -3.62 -5.74 4.29
N ASP A 72 -2.49 -5.22 4.76
CA ASP A 72 -2.40 -3.85 5.30
C ASP A 72 -2.52 -2.77 4.21
N LEU A 73 -2.07 -3.06 2.98
CA LEU A 73 -2.15 -2.13 1.86
C LEU A 73 -3.56 -1.99 1.26
N ASN A 74 -4.41 -3.02 1.44
CA ASN A 74 -5.72 -3.17 0.80
C ASN A 74 -6.77 -2.16 1.29
#